data_AF-A0A2J8TH99-F1
#
_entry.id   AF-A0A2J8TH99-F1
#
_cell.length_a   1.000
_cell.length_b   1.000
_cell.length_c   1.000
_cell.angle_alpha   90.00
_cell.angle_beta   90.00
_cell.angle_gamma   90.00
#
_symmetry.space_group_name_H-M   'P 1'
#
loop_
_entity.id
_entity.type
_entity.pdbx_description
1 polymer ?
#
loop_
_entity_poly.entity_id
_entity_poly.type
_entity_poly.pdbx_seq_one_letter_code
_entity_poly.pdbx_strand_id
1 'polypeptide(L)' 'MSGSDGGLEEEPELSITLTLRMLMHGKEVGSIIGKKGETVKRIREQCPDHHLRGLLPR' A
#
# COMPACT_ATOMS: atom_id res chain seq x y z
N MET A 1 35.46 -30.28 -14.17
CA MET A 1 34.86 -29.05 -14.72
C MET A 1 34.45 -28.21 -13.52
N SER A 2 35.16 -27.11 -13.28
CA SER A 2 34.98 -26.25 -12.10
C SER A 2 33.57 -25.68 -12.04
N GLY A 3 33.00 -25.70 -10.84
CA GLY A 3 31.79 -24.96 -10.53
C GLY A 3 32.01 -23.45 -10.58
N SER A 4 30.93 -22.74 -10.81
CA SER A 4 30.78 -21.33 -10.45
C SER A 4 29.30 -21.12 -10.17
N ASP A 5 28.97 -21.31 -8.90
CA ASP A 5 27.68 -20.98 -8.31
C ASP A 5 27.60 -19.45 -8.25
N GLY A 6 26.96 -18.86 -9.25
CA GLY A 6 26.79 -17.41 -9.36
C GLY A 6 25.66 -16.97 -8.44
N GLY A 7 26.00 -16.64 -7.19
CA GLY A 7 25.11 -15.93 -6.29
C GLY A 7 24.76 -14.57 -6.89
N LEU A 8 23.48 -14.39 -7.24
CA LEU A 8 22.94 -13.08 -7.58
C LEU A 8 22.84 -12.29 -6.28
N GLU A 9 23.65 -11.24 -6.17
CA GLU A 9 23.63 -10.31 -5.03
C GLU A 9 22.29 -9.56 -5.05
N GLU A 10 21.43 -9.83 -4.08
CA GLU A 10 20.16 -9.15 -3.91
C GLU A 10 20.43 -7.73 -3.40
N GLU A 11 20.35 -6.75 -4.31
CA GLU A 11 20.45 -5.32 -3.99
C GLU A 11 19.42 -4.96 -2.90
N PRO A 12 19.81 -4.27 -1.82
CA PRO A 12 18.91 -3.96 -0.72
C PRO A 12 17.81 -3.00 -1.20
N GLU A 13 16.60 -3.51 -1.33
CA GLU A 13 15.42 -2.72 -1.68
C GLU A 13 15.08 -1.76 -0.53
N LEU A 14 15.40 -0.48 -0.72
CA LEU A 14 15.14 0.56 0.27
C LEU A 14 13.65 0.86 0.35
N SER A 15 12.97 0.27 1.34
CA SER A 15 11.55 0.54 1.61
C SER A 15 11.38 1.88 2.34
N ILE A 16 10.79 2.86 1.65
CA ILE A 16 10.46 4.18 2.22
C ILE A 16 8.96 4.25 2.48
N THR A 17 8.56 4.35 3.75
CA THR A 17 7.14 4.52 4.11
C THR A 17 6.74 6.00 4.11
N LEU A 18 5.88 6.40 3.17
CA LEU A 18 5.30 7.74 3.09
C LEU A 18 3.88 7.76 3.66
N THR A 19 3.57 8.70 4.55
CA THR A 19 2.21 8.91 5.08
C THR A 19 1.65 10.22 4.58
N LEU A 20 0.67 10.18 3.69
CA LEU A 20 -0.10 11.34 3.26
C LEU A 20 -1.35 11.51 4.12
N ARG A 21 -1.60 12.74 4.59
CA ARG A 21 -2.86 13.14 5.23
C ARG A 21 -3.46 14.28 4.41
N MET A 22 -4.69 14.09 3.95
CA MET A 22 -5.41 15.07 3.14
C MET A 22 -6.80 15.30 3.76
N LEU A 23 -7.26 16.55 3.74
CA LEU A 23 -8.64 16.89 4.08
C LEU A 23 -9.51 16.70 2.83
N MET A 24 -10.61 15.96 2.97
CA MET A 24 -11.55 15.69 1.88
C MET A 24 -12.95 16.13 2.30
N HIS A 25 -13.79 16.48 1.31
CA HIS A 25 -15.19 16.80 1.61
C HIS A 25 -15.93 15.53 2.01
N GLY A 26 -16.78 15.61 3.05
CA GLY A 26 -17.56 14.47 3.53
C GLY A 26 -18.47 13.84 2.47
N LYS A 27 -18.90 14.61 1.46
CA LYS A 27 -19.69 14.11 0.32
C LYS A 27 -18.91 13.12 -0.57
N GLU A 28 -17.59 13.24 -0.62
CA GLU A 28 -16.71 12.43 -1.47
C GLU A 28 -16.18 11.20 -0.72
N VAL A 29 -16.05 11.29 0.61
CA VAL A 29 -15.48 10.22 1.44
C VAL A 29 -16.26 8.91 1.35
N GLY A 30 -17.60 8.98 1.22
CA GLY A 30 -18.43 7.79 1.08
C GLY A 30 -18.16 7.02 -0.20
N SER A 31 -17.83 7.72 -1.29
CA SER A 31 -17.45 7.09 -2.57
C SER A 31 -16.09 6.40 -2.48
N ILE A 32 -15.14 7.01 -1.76
CA ILE A 32 -13.78 6.48 -1.55
C ILE A 32 -13.80 5.24 -0.65
N ILE A 33 -14.59 5.24 0.42
CA ILE A 33 -14.76 4.07 1.28
C ILE A 33 -15.45 2.93 0.51
N GLY A 34 -16.50 3.28 -0.23
CA GLY A 34 -17.33 2.32 -0.96
C GLY A 34 -18.32 1.59 -0.06
N LYS A 35 -19.24 0.84 -0.67
CA LYS A 35 -20.21 0.03 0.07
C LYS A 35 -19.47 -1.02 0.90
N LYS A 36 -19.75 -1.08 2.21
CA LYS A 36 -19.09 -1.99 3.17
C LYS A 36 -17.54 -1.89 3.19
N GLY A 37 -16.95 -0.79 2.69
CA GLY A 37 -15.49 -0.64 2.64
C GLY A 37 -14.81 -1.39 1.48
N GLU A 38 -15.55 -1.86 0.46
CA GLU A 38 -14.97 -2.61 -0.66
C GLU A 38 -13.92 -1.80 -1.44
N THR A 39 -14.21 -0.53 -1.73
CA THR A 39 -13.32 0.34 -2.50
C THR A 39 -12.01 0.59 -1.76
N VAL A 40 -12.08 0.97 -0.47
CA VAL A 40 -10.88 1.19 0.33
C VAL A 40 -10.07 -0.10 0.52
N LYS A 41 -10.72 -1.26 0.57
CA LYS A 41 -10.03 -2.56 0.64
C LYS A 41 -9.26 -2.85 -0.65
N ARG A 42 -9.88 -2.65 -1.81
CA ARG A 42 -9.23 -2.81 -3.12
C ARG A 42 -8.04 -1.88 -3.29
N ILE A 43 -8.15 -0.62 -2.85
CA ILE A 43 -7.03 0.35 -2.92
C ILE A 43 -5.86 -0.13 -2.05
N ARG A 44 -6.11 -0.68 -0.85
CA ARG A 44 -5.06 -1.25 0.00
C ARG A 44 -4.39 -2.48 -0.63
N GLU A 45 -5.16 -3.32 -1.31
CA GLU A 45 -4.64 -4.53 -1.98
C GLU A 45 -3.85 -4.20 -3.24
N GLN A 46 -4.27 -3.17 -3.99
CA GLN A 46 -3.53 -2.66 -5.16
C GLN A 46 -2.27 -1.89 -4.80
N CYS A 47 -2.21 -1.36 -3.57
CA CYS A 47 -1.05 -0.66 -3.03
C CYS A 47 -0.49 -1.43 -1.83
N PRO A 48 0.08 -2.64 -2.04
CA PRO A 48 0.51 -3.53 -0.96
C PRO A 48 1.52 -2.88 0.00
N ASP A 49 2.34 -1.93 -0.48
CA ASP A 49 3.29 -1.16 0.34
C ASP A 49 2.72 0.13 0.95
N HIS A 50 1.50 0.54 0.60
CA HIS A 50 0.91 1.80 1.06
C HIS A 50 -0.20 1.57 2.11
N HIS A 51 0.22 1.47 3.37
CA HIS A 51 -0.68 1.19 4.49
C HIS A 51 -1.62 2.36 4.79
N LEU A 52 -2.83 2.39 4.22
CA LEU A 52 -3.88 3.41 4.48
C LEU A 52 -4.48 3.33 5.90
N ARG A 53 -3.67 3.21 6.96
CA ARG A 53 -4.10 2.85 8.32
C ARG A 53 -5.07 3.82 9.03
N GLY A 54 -5.40 4.98 8.43
CA GLY A 54 -6.19 6.04 9.07
C GLY A 54 -7.65 6.23 8.63
N LEU A 55 -8.16 5.48 7.65
CA LEU A 55 -9.50 5.73 7.06
C LEU A 55 -10.64 4.88 7.61
N LEU A 56 -10.38 3.92 8.50
CA LEU A 56 -11.42 3.08 9.11
C LEU A 56 -11.49 3.37 10.61
N PRO A 57 -12.65 3.75 11.16
CA PRO A 57 -12.86 3.72 12.62
C PRO A 57 -12.71 2.27 13.11
N ARG A 58 -12.08 2.09 14.28
CA ARG A 58 -11.95 0.78 14.92
C ARG A 58 -13.31 0.19 15.26
#